data_AF-A0A346RTS7-F1
#
_entry.id   AF-A0A346RTS7-F1
#
_cell.length_a   1.000
_cell.length_b   1.000
_cell.length_c   1.000
_cell.angle_alpha   90.00
_cell.angle_beta   90.00
_cell.angle_gamma   90.00
#
_symmetry.space_group_name_H-M   'P 1'
#
loop_
_entity.id
_entity.type
_entity.pdbx_description
1 polymer ?
#
loop_
_entity_poly.entity_id
_entity_poly.type
_entity_poly.pdbx_seq_one_letter_code
_entity_poly.pdbx_strand_id
1 'polypeptide(L)'
;STSTKIGVYEGEKEILEETLRHSAEEILKYDTIFDQLDFRKEVILKVLKEKGIDINELDAVVGRGGMLKPIEGGTYEVNDAMVEDLKIGVQGPHASNLGGILSNEIAK
;
A
#
# COMPACT_ATOMS: atom_id res chain seq x y z
N SER A 1 6.82 -6.28 -8.62
CA SER A 1 6.60 -7.07 -7.38
C SER A 1 5.37 -7.94 -7.58
N THR A 2 5.44 -9.22 -7.23
CA THR A 2 4.36 -10.22 -7.39
C THR A 2 3.58 -10.50 -6.11
N SER A 3 3.77 -9.71 -5.07
CA SER A 3 3.01 -9.84 -3.83
C SER A 3 2.76 -8.50 -3.16
N THR A 4 1.82 -8.51 -2.20
CA THR A 4 1.57 -7.47 -1.20
C THR A 4 1.55 -8.17 0.17
N LYS A 5 2.36 -7.71 1.13
CA LYS A 5 2.30 -8.17 2.51
C LYS A 5 1.52 -7.15 3.32
N ILE A 6 0.57 -7.61 4.13
CA ILE A 6 -0.20 -6.79 5.06
C ILE A 6 -0.07 -7.34 6.47
N GLY A 7 -0.22 -6.47 7.46
CA GLY A 7 -0.32 -6.86 8.86
C GLY A 7 -1.25 -5.91 9.62
N VAL A 8 -1.89 -6.43 10.65
CA VAL A 8 -2.75 -5.67 11.58
C VAL A 8 -2.24 -5.91 12.99
N TYR A 9 -2.08 -4.83 13.75
CA TYR A 9 -1.47 -4.85 15.07
C TYR A 9 -2.34 -4.11 16.08
N GLU A 10 -2.38 -4.62 17.29
CA GLU A 10 -2.96 -3.96 18.47
C GLU A 10 -1.81 -3.62 19.42
N GLY A 11 -1.35 -2.36 19.39
CA GLY A 11 -0.09 -1.98 20.01
C GLY A 11 1.09 -2.74 19.41
N GLU A 12 1.79 -3.51 20.23
CA GLU A 12 2.93 -4.35 19.79
C GLU A 12 2.51 -5.78 19.38
N LYS A 13 1.23 -6.13 19.54
CA LYS A 13 0.74 -7.48 19.29
C LYS A 13 0.28 -7.63 17.84
N GLU A 14 0.87 -8.57 17.12
CA GLU A 14 0.38 -8.99 15.79
C GLU A 14 -0.96 -9.72 15.92
N ILE A 15 -1.98 -9.20 15.23
CA ILE A 15 -3.31 -9.80 15.14
C ILE A 15 -3.45 -10.62 13.84
N LEU A 16 -2.87 -10.11 12.75
CA LEU A 16 -2.91 -10.71 11.43
C LEU A 16 -1.61 -10.39 10.69
N GLU A 17 -1.06 -11.38 9.99
CA GLU A 17 -0.05 -11.18 8.96
C GLU A 17 -0.42 -12.05 7.75
N GLU A 18 -0.55 -11.42 6.58
CA GLU A 18 -0.92 -12.12 5.34
C GLU A 18 -0.03 -11.68 4.17
N THR A 19 0.33 -12.64 3.32
CA THR A 19 1.04 -12.37 2.07
C THR A 19 0.13 -12.67 0.89
N LEU A 20 -0.40 -11.61 0.30
CA LEU A 20 -1.27 -11.64 -0.87
C LEU A 20 -0.39 -11.81 -2.11
N ARG A 21 -0.51 -12.95 -2.78
CA ARG A 21 0.25 -13.25 -4.00
C ARG A 21 -0.59 -12.88 -5.21
N HIS A 22 0.06 -12.22 -6.17
CA HIS A 22 -0.54 -11.78 -7.43
C HIS A 22 0.07 -12.61 -8.55
N SER A 23 -0.76 -13.17 -9.42
CA SER A 23 -0.25 -13.88 -10.59
C SER A 23 0.44 -12.91 -11.55
N ALA A 24 1.41 -13.41 -12.33
CA ALA A 24 2.03 -12.60 -13.37
C ALA A 24 1.00 -12.14 -14.40
N GLU A 25 0.03 -12.99 -14.73
CA GLU A 25 -1.06 -12.69 -15.66
C GLU A 25 -1.94 -11.53 -15.20
N GLU A 26 -2.24 -11.42 -13.89
CA GLU A 26 -2.98 -10.28 -13.34
C GLU A 26 -2.16 -9.00 -13.40
N ILE A 27 -0.87 -9.06 -13.05
CA ILE A 27 0.00 -7.87 -13.05
C ILE A 27 0.23 -7.34 -14.46
N LEU A 28 0.38 -8.22 -15.45
CA LEU A 28 0.67 -7.85 -16.84
C LEU A 28 -0.53 -7.18 -17.55
N LYS A 29 -1.71 -7.11 -16.91
CA LYS A 29 -2.87 -6.36 -17.43
C LYS A 29 -2.72 -4.84 -17.29
N TYR A 30 -1.74 -4.38 -16.53
CA TYR A 30 -1.57 -2.97 -16.17
C TYR A 30 -0.34 -2.39 -16.87
N ASP A 31 -0.52 -1.23 -17.51
CA ASP A 31 0.54 -0.55 -18.25
C ASP A 31 1.59 0.07 -17.31
N THR A 32 1.15 0.59 -16.17
CA THR A 32 2.02 1.19 -15.17
C THR A 32 1.85 0.53 -13.79
N ILE A 33 2.78 0.84 -12.89
CA ILE A 33 2.66 0.44 -11.48
C ILE A 33 1.44 1.11 -10.85
N PHE A 34 1.18 2.38 -11.17
CA PHE A 34 0.07 3.13 -10.58
C PHE A 34 -1.29 2.53 -10.96
N ASP A 35 -1.43 1.99 -12.17
CA ASP A 35 -2.68 1.37 -12.63
C ASP A 35 -3.07 0.13 -11.81
N GLN A 36 -2.13 -0.48 -11.07
CA GLN A 36 -2.40 -1.59 -10.16
C GLN A 36 -3.04 -1.15 -8.83
N LEU A 37 -3.21 0.14 -8.57
CA LEU A 37 -3.65 0.70 -7.29
C LEU A 37 -4.98 0.08 -6.84
N ASP A 38 -6.02 0.19 -7.65
CA ASP A 38 -7.36 -0.25 -7.28
C ASP A 38 -7.42 -1.78 -7.09
N PHE A 39 -6.77 -2.53 -7.98
CA PHE A 39 -6.65 -3.98 -7.83
C PHE A 39 -6.01 -4.37 -6.50
N ARG A 40 -4.87 -3.76 -6.15
CA ARG A 40 -4.21 -4.09 -4.88
C ARG A 40 -5.05 -3.67 -3.69
N LYS A 41 -5.72 -2.52 -3.76
CA LYS A 41 -6.64 -2.03 -2.72
C LYS A 41 -7.79 -3.01 -2.50
N GLU A 42 -8.46 -3.44 -3.55
CA GLU A 42 -9.58 -4.39 -3.48
C GLU A 42 -9.15 -5.73 -2.86
N VAL A 43 -7.98 -6.25 -3.25
CA VAL A 43 -7.45 -7.50 -2.70
C VAL A 43 -7.14 -7.36 -1.20
N ILE A 44 -6.58 -6.23 -0.75
CA ILE A 44 -6.35 -5.95 0.68
C ILE A 44 -7.67 -5.87 1.44
N LEU A 45 -8.61 -5.04 0.97
CA LEU A 45 -9.89 -4.82 1.65
C LEU A 45 -10.71 -6.12 1.76
N LYS A 46 -10.67 -6.96 0.72
CA LYS A 46 -11.31 -8.27 0.73
C LYS A 46 -10.74 -9.16 1.84
N VAL A 47 -9.41 -9.27 1.94
CA VAL A 47 -8.79 -10.11 2.98
C VAL A 47 -9.04 -9.57 4.38
N LEU A 48 -8.94 -8.25 4.59
CA LEU A 48 -9.25 -7.65 5.89
C LEU A 48 -10.70 -7.96 6.31
N LYS A 49 -11.66 -7.79 5.39
CA LYS A 49 -13.06 -8.13 5.62
C LYS A 49 -13.28 -9.61 5.91
N GLU A 50 -12.64 -10.51 5.16
CA GLU A 50 -12.73 -11.97 5.38
C GLU A 50 -12.16 -12.39 6.74
N LYS A 51 -11.19 -11.64 7.26
CA LYS A 51 -10.60 -11.84 8.59
C LYS A 51 -11.34 -11.11 9.72
N GLY A 52 -12.42 -10.39 9.39
CA GLY A 52 -13.23 -9.65 10.36
C GLY A 52 -12.58 -8.37 10.87
N ILE A 53 -11.65 -7.78 10.12
CA ILE A 53 -11.05 -6.47 10.42
C ILE A 53 -11.89 -5.39 9.74
N ASP A 54 -12.48 -4.48 10.53
CA ASP A 54 -13.10 -3.27 10.03
C ASP A 54 -12.04 -2.17 9.89
N ILE A 55 -11.89 -1.64 8.67
CA ILE A 55 -10.91 -0.57 8.42
C ILE A 55 -11.27 0.74 9.13
N ASN A 56 -12.54 0.93 9.48
CA ASN A 56 -13.01 2.13 10.19
C ASN A 56 -12.61 2.13 11.68
N GLU A 57 -12.15 0.99 12.20
CA GLU A 57 -11.65 0.86 13.58
C GLU A 57 -10.12 1.01 13.66
N LEU A 58 -9.44 1.21 12.53
CA LEU A 58 -7.98 1.37 12.50
C LEU A 58 -7.59 2.79 12.95
N ASP A 59 -6.71 2.89 13.94
CA ASP A 59 -6.15 4.18 14.38
C ASP A 59 -5.22 4.81 13.32
N ALA A 60 -4.53 3.98 12.53
CA ALA A 60 -3.61 4.40 11.49
C ALA A 60 -3.38 3.30 10.45
N VAL A 61 -3.03 3.71 9.22
CA VAL A 61 -2.59 2.83 8.14
C VAL A 61 -1.21 3.26 7.68
N VAL A 62 -0.25 2.33 7.68
CA VAL A 62 1.15 2.64 7.35
C VAL A 62 1.58 1.87 6.10
N GLY A 63 2.09 2.61 5.11
CA GLY A 63 2.66 2.06 3.89
C GLY A 63 4.18 2.13 3.88
N ARG A 64 4.85 1.14 3.26
CA ARG A 64 6.29 1.24 2.98
C ARG A 64 6.55 2.41 2.03
N GLY A 65 7.59 3.20 2.31
CA GLY A 65 8.05 4.28 1.43
C GLY A 65 8.37 3.82 0.00
N GLY A 66 8.07 4.69 -0.96
CA GLY A 66 8.38 4.50 -2.38
C GLY A 66 9.66 5.21 -2.82
N MET A 67 9.82 5.30 -4.13
CA MET A 67 10.92 6.03 -4.80
C MET A 67 10.65 7.54 -4.77
N LEU A 68 10.81 8.15 -3.60
CA LEU A 68 10.67 9.59 -3.39
C LEU A 68 12.00 10.33 -3.58
N LYS A 69 11.93 11.66 -3.69
CA LYS A 69 13.10 12.54 -3.60
C LYS A 69 13.86 12.29 -2.28
N PRO A 70 15.17 12.56 -2.21
CA PRO A 70 15.94 12.38 -0.97
C PRO A 70 15.33 13.21 0.16
N ILE A 71 15.07 12.53 1.28
CA ILE A 71 14.54 13.10 2.53
C ILE A 71 15.25 12.43 3.70
N GLU A 72 15.12 13.01 4.90
CA GLU A 72 15.62 12.39 6.12
C GLU A 72 14.90 11.07 6.43
N GLY A 73 15.51 10.24 7.28
CA GLY A 73 14.86 9.02 7.76
C GLY A 73 13.80 9.34 8.81
N GLY A 74 12.61 8.76 8.68
CA GLY A 74 11.54 8.96 9.65
C GLY A 74 10.18 8.47 9.16
N THR A 75 9.16 8.76 9.97
CA THR A 75 7.77 8.54 9.62
C THR A 75 7.16 9.85 9.14
N TYR A 76 6.44 9.80 8.03
CA TYR A 76 5.85 10.96 7.38
C TYR A 76 4.37 10.73 7.17
N GLU A 77 3.57 11.76 7.45
CA GLU A 77 2.17 11.79 7.01
C GLU A 77 2.14 11.86 5.48
N VAL A 78 1.28 11.04 4.87
CA VAL A 78 1.13 11.05 3.41
C VAL A 78 0.34 12.29 3.01
N ASN A 79 0.95 13.14 2.19
CA ASN A 79 0.32 14.35 1.66
C ASN A 79 0.21 14.31 0.13
N ASP A 80 -0.50 15.27 -0.45
CA ASP A 80 -0.74 15.34 -1.90
C ASP A 80 0.55 15.38 -2.73
N ALA A 81 1.58 16.08 -2.23
CA ALA A 81 2.88 16.15 -2.91
C ALA A 81 3.58 14.79 -2.95
N MET A 82 3.51 14.03 -1.85
CA MET A 82 4.03 12.66 -1.78
C MET A 82 3.25 11.75 -2.74
N VAL A 83 1.92 11.84 -2.75
CA VAL A 83 1.07 11.03 -3.64
C VAL A 83 1.42 11.29 -5.10
N GLU A 84 1.59 12.56 -5.49
CA GLU A 84 1.95 12.91 -6.86
C GLU A 84 3.35 12.38 -7.24
N ASP A 85 4.36 12.58 -6.38
CA ASP A 85 5.72 12.08 -6.61
C ASP A 85 5.76 10.55 -6.78
N LEU A 86 4.97 9.81 -5.98
CA LEU A 86 4.84 8.36 -6.07
C LEU A 86 4.12 7.91 -7.34
N LYS A 87 3.06 8.64 -7.73
CA LYS A 87 2.23 8.37 -8.90
C LYS A 87 2.99 8.56 -10.20
N ILE A 88 3.68 9.69 -10.36
CA ILE A 88 4.52 9.94 -11.55
C ILE A 88 5.82 9.14 -11.54
N GLY A 89 6.18 8.58 -10.38
CA GLY A 89 7.43 7.86 -10.20
C GLY A 89 8.63 8.78 -10.39
N VAL A 90 8.69 9.88 -9.63
CA VAL A 90 9.70 10.94 -9.80
C VAL A 90 11.16 10.45 -9.73
N GLN A 91 11.41 9.35 -9.00
CA GLN A 91 12.70 8.65 -8.93
C GLN A 91 12.66 7.23 -9.51
N GLY A 92 11.68 6.97 -10.39
CA GLY A 92 11.49 5.72 -11.12
C GLY A 92 10.25 4.93 -10.68
N PRO A 93 9.70 4.10 -11.59
CA PRO A 93 8.59 3.23 -11.28
C PRO A 93 9.04 2.04 -10.42
N HIS A 94 8.41 1.87 -9.27
CA HIS A 94 8.62 0.69 -8.44
C HIS A 94 7.34 0.32 -7.68
N ALA A 95 7.11 -0.98 -7.46
CA ALA A 95 5.88 -1.44 -6.80
C ALA A 95 5.69 -0.88 -5.38
N SER A 96 6.76 -0.49 -4.68
CA SER A 96 6.66 0.18 -3.38
C SER A 96 6.08 1.60 -3.48
N ASN A 97 6.01 2.20 -4.66
CA ASN A 97 5.38 3.52 -4.83
C ASN A 97 3.89 3.47 -4.46
N LEU A 98 3.25 2.32 -4.63
CA LEU A 98 1.87 2.11 -4.19
C LEU A 98 1.72 2.09 -2.67
N GLY A 99 2.80 1.87 -1.90
CA GLY A 99 2.71 1.73 -0.44
C GLY A 99 2.08 2.94 0.23
N GLY A 100 2.66 4.13 0.02
CA GLY A 100 2.13 5.37 0.58
C GLY A 100 0.75 5.75 0.02
N ILE A 101 0.51 5.47 -1.27
CA ILE A 101 -0.78 5.77 -1.91
C ILE A 101 -1.89 4.88 -1.34
N LEU A 102 -1.64 3.57 -1.22
CA LEU A 102 -2.60 2.61 -0.66
C LEU A 102 -2.91 2.93 0.80
N SER A 103 -1.92 3.27 1.62
CA SER A 103 -2.18 3.64 3.01
C SER A 103 -3.09 4.87 3.10
N ASN A 104 -2.85 5.88 2.26
CA ASN A 104 -3.69 7.08 2.23
C ASN A 104 -5.11 6.80 1.71
N GLU A 105 -5.27 5.90 0.75
CA GLU A 105 -6.58 5.52 0.21
C GLU A 105 -7.41 4.64 1.16
N ILE A 106 -6.76 3.83 2.00
CA ILE A 106 -7.44 2.95 2.97
C ILE A 106 -7.78 3.70 4.27
N ALA A 107 -6.97 4.70 4.65
CA ALA A 107 -7.19 5.49 5.87
C ALA A 107 -8.30 6.55 5.75
N LYS A 108 -8.87 6.75 4.56
CA LYS A 108 -9.98 7.69 4.29
C LYS A 108 -11.32 7.03 4.57
#